data_AF-A0A4P8GQ73-F1
#
_entry.id   AF-A0A4P8GQ73-F1
#
_cell.length_a   1.000
_cell.length_b   1.000
_cell.length_c   1.000
_cell.angle_alpha   90.00
_cell.angle_beta   90.00
_cell.angle_gamma   90.00
#
_symmetry.space_group_name_H-M   'P 1'
#
loop_
_entity.id
_entity.type
_entity.pdbx_description
1 polymer ?
#
loop_
_entity_poly.entity_id
_entity_poly.type
_entity_poly.pdbx_seq_one_letter_code
_entity_poly.pdbx_strand_id
1 'polypeptide(L)'
;MTLIVAEVPARLRPALLQMLAACNDEHRVRAAWLEGSFARGGADEWSDIDLHLIVEEPETFGAVEWLGSLMPLVLADAIPGLPGAFICLTPDWLHIDLNLHSLEEELRQETTRQVLVDKDALIPSTSKAGVSPGAPFFRRSRPKSSCI
;
A
#
# COMPACT_ATOMS: atom_id res chain seq x y z
N MET A 1 12.66 -11.47 -0.38
CA MET A 1 13.34 -10.47 0.48
C MET A 1 12.35 -10.16 1.60
N THR A 2 12.61 -10.63 2.81
CA THR A 2 11.69 -10.50 3.95
C THR A 2 11.67 -9.04 4.42
N LEU A 3 10.50 -8.50 4.75
CA LEU A 3 10.36 -7.18 5.39
C LEU A 3 11.30 -7.11 6.60
N ILE A 4 12.32 -6.25 6.55
CA ILE A 4 13.24 -6.09 7.69
C ILE A 4 12.47 -5.31 8.75
N VAL A 5 11.94 -6.03 9.75
CA VAL A 5 11.10 -5.48 10.82
C VAL A 5 11.76 -4.29 11.54
N ALA A 6 13.10 -4.22 11.54
CA ALA A 6 13.87 -3.13 12.13
C ALA A 6 13.75 -1.79 11.37
N GLU A 7 13.46 -1.82 10.06
CA GLU A 7 13.32 -0.62 9.21
C GLU A 7 11.89 -0.07 9.23
N VAL A 8 10.96 -0.79 9.86
CA VAL A 8 9.55 -0.38 9.96
C VAL A 8 9.37 0.60 11.13
N PRO A 9 8.78 1.78 10.88
CA PRO A 9 8.40 2.75 11.92
C PRO A 9 7.59 2.09 13.05
N ALA A 10 7.85 2.50 14.30
CA ALA A 10 7.34 1.81 15.48
C ALA A 10 5.81 1.79 15.55
N ARG A 11 5.16 2.90 15.15
CA ARG A 11 3.70 3.04 15.07
C ARG A 11 3.08 2.10 14.04
N LEU A 12 3.74 1.90 12.90
CA LEU A 12 3.19 1.13 11.78
C LEU A 12 3.45 -0.38 11.92
N ARG A 13 4.47 -0.75 12.72
CA ARG A 13 4.95 -2.12 12.86
C ARG A 13 3.88 -3.14 13.27
N PRO A 14 3.02 -2.91 14.27
CA PRO A 14 2.03 -3.91 14.67
C PRO A 14 1.06 -4.25 13.54
N ALA A 15 0.53 -3.23 12.85
CA ALA A 15 -0.38 -3.39 11.73
C ALA A 15 0.29 -4.13 10.56
N LEU A 16 1.52 -3.77 10.21
CA LEU A 16 2.26 -4.43 9.13
C LEU A 16 2.57 -5.90 9.43
N LEU A 17 2.97 -6.22 10.67
CA LEU A 17 3.20 -7.61 11.07
C LEU A 17 1.90 -8.43 11.01
N GLN A 18 0.78 -7.84 11.42
CA GLN A 18 -0.52 -8.50 11.35
C GLN A 18 -0.97 -8.74 9.91
N MET A 19 -0.83 -7.74 9.03
CA MET A 19 -1.13 -7.89 7.59
C MET A 19 -0.21 -8.90 6.92
N LEU A 20 1.09 -8.90 7.24
CA LEU A 20 2.04 -9.89 6.73
C LEU A 20 1.65 -11.32 7.14
N ALA A 21 1.28 -11.54 8.40
CA ALA A 21 0.82 -12.85 8.86
C ALA A 21 -0.45 -13.27 8.11
N ALA A 22 -1.44 -12.37 8.00
CA ALA A 22 -2.68 -12.64 7.28
C ALA A 22 -2.48 -12.95 5.79
N CYS A 23 -1.56 -12.25 5.12
CA CYS A 23 -1.23 -12.52 3.70
C CYS A 23 -0.60 -13.91 3.53
N ASN A 24 0.21 -14.36 4.50
CA ASN A 24 0.77 -15.70 4.46
C ASN A 24 -0.32 -16.77 4.66
N ASP A 25 -1.21 -16.55 5.63
CA ASP A 25 -2.24 -17.52 6.02
C ASP A 25 -3.41 -17.61 5.02
N GLU A 26 -3.74 -16.52 4.32
CA GLU A 26 -4.82 -16.49 3.33
C GLU A 26 -4.38 -17.14 2.00
N HIS A 27 -4.87 -18.35 1.73
CA HIS A 27 -4.57 -19.12 0.52
C HIS A 27 -4.93 -18.41 -0.79
N ARG A 28 -5.98 -17.58 -0.81
CA ARG A 28 -6.41 -16.82 -2.00
C ARG A 28 -5.43 -15.70 -2.37
N VAL A 29 -4.63 -15.22 -1.41
CA VAL A 29 -3.54 -14.26 -1.67
C VAL A 29 -2.34 -15.02 -2.19
N ARG A 30 -1.94 -14.73 -3.43
CA ARG A 30 -0.80 -15.36 -4.11
C ARG A 30 0.48 -14.57 -3.93
N ALA A 31 0.39 -13.25 -3.93
CA ALA A 31 1.50 -12.36 -3.62
C ALA A 31 1.01 -11.09 -2.92
N ALA A 32 1.89 -10.48 -2.13
CA ALA A 32 1.65 -9.22 -1.44
C ALA A 32 2.93 -8.37 -1.43
N TRP A 33 2.79 -7.07 -1.64
CA TRP A 33 3.90 -6.12 -1.57
C TRP A 33 3.44 -4.76 -1.05
N LEU A 34 4.41 -3.96 -0.62
CA LEU A 34 4.21 -2.54 -0.34
C LEU A 34 4.73 -1.70 -1.51
N GLU A 35 4.05 -0.60 -1.80
CA GLU A 35 4.54 0.46 -2.67
C GLU A 35 4.86 1.73 -1.87
N GLY A 36 4.79 2.89 -2.52
CA GLY A 36 4.86 4.19 -1.85
C GLY A 36 6.16 4.43 -1.08
N SER A 37 6.03 4.95 0.14
CA SER A 37 7.16 5.35 0.98
C SER A 37 7.99 4.15 1.46
N PHE A 38 7.34 3.01 1.72
CA PHE A 38 7.99 1.77 2.13
C PHE A 38 8.89 1.22 1.03
N ALA A 39 8.38 1.09 -0.18
CA ALA A 39 9.16 0.59 -1.31
C ALA A 39 10.37 1.48 -1.67
N ARG A 40 10.30 2.77 -1.35
CA ARG A 40 11.38 3.74 -1.60
C ARG A 40 12.35 3.90 -0.42
N GLY A 41 12.10 3.23 0.72
CA GLY A 41 12.93 3.34 1.92
C GLY A 41 12.81 4.68 2.65
N GLY A 42 11.69 5.41 2.44
CA GLY A 42 11.43 6.72 3.04
C GLY A 42 10.24 6.75 3.99
N ALA A 43 9.73 5.59 4.41
CA ALA A 43 8.61 5.50 5.34
C ALA A 43 8.99 6.04 6.73
N ASP A 44 8.07 6.77 7.34
CA ASP A 44 8.15 7.31 8.69
C ASP A 44 6.88 6.96 9.50
N GLU A 45 6.80 7.44 10.74
CA GLU A 45 5.69 7.15 11.66
C GLU A 45 4.30 7.63 11.15
N TRP A 46 4.27 8.48 10.13
CA TRP A 46 3.07 9.13 9.58
C TRP A 46 2.76 8.71 8.16
N SER A 47 3.56 7.80 7.61
CA SER A 47 3.39 7.30 6.26
C SER A 47 2.15 6.42 6.16
N ASP A 48 1.47 6.53 5.01
CA ASP A 48 0.40 5.62 4.62
C ASP A 48 0.98 4.22 4.33
N ILE A 49 0.13 3.20 4.40
CA ILE A 49 0.47 1.83 4.02
C ILE A 49 -0.19 1.51 2.69
N ASP A 50 0.59 1.58 1.61
CA ASP A 50 0.17 1.15 0.27
C ASP A 50 0.30 -0.37 0.14
N LEU A 51 -0.73 -1.14 0.51
CA LEU A 51 -0.74 -2.60 0.46
C LEU A 51 -1.34 -3.09 -0.86
N HIS A 52 -0.56 -3.85 -1.62
CA HIS A 52 -0.97 -4.43 -2.89
C HIS A 52 -1.00 -5.95 -2.79
N LEU A 53 -2.06 -6.56 -3.31
CA LEU A 53 -2.28 -8.01 -3.31
C LEU A 53 -2.56 -8.52 -4.72
N ILE A 54 -1.92 -9.62 -5.11
CA ILE A 54 -2.44 -10.49 -6.19
C ILE A 54 -3.31 -11.55 -5.55
N VAL A 55 -4.57 -11.62 -5.99
CA VAL A 55 -5.55 -12.61 -5.58
C VAL A 55 -6.13 -13.30 -6.80
N GLU A 56 -6.60 -14.55 -6.65
CA GLU A 56 -7.11 -15.34 -7.78
C GLU A 56 -8.40 -14.75 -8.39
N GLU A 57 -9.32 -14.31 -7.53
CA GLU A 57 -10.61 -13.74 -7.89
C GLU A 57 -10.82 -12.42 -7.12
N PRO A 58 -10.30 -11.28 -7.62
CA PRO A 58 -10.34 -10.01 -6.88
C PRO A 58 -11.76 -9.51 -6.61
N GLU A 59 -12.71 -9.81 -7.48
CA GLU A 59 -14.11 -9.37 -7.38
C GLU A 59 -14.88 -10.07 -6.26
N THR A 60 -14.47 -11.27 -5.87
CA THR A 60 -15.14 -12.09 -4.83
C THR A 60 -14.34 -12.15 -3.53
N PHE A 61 -13.14 -11.57 -3.49
CA PHE A 61 -12.23 -11.69 -2.35
C PHE A 61 -12.79 -11.12 -1.04
N GLY A 62 -13.51 -10.00 -1.11
CA GLY A 62 -14.01 -9.26 0.06
C GLY A 62 -12.88 -8.51 0.76
N ALA A 63 -12.20 -7.60 0.05
CA ALA A 63 -10.96 -6.95 0.50
C ALA A 63 -11.13 -6.18 1.83
N VAL A 64 -12.22 -5.42 1.92
CA VAL A 64 -12.53 -4.59 3.09
C VAL A 64 -12.92 -5.46 4.27
N GLU A 65 -13.72 -6.51 4.05
CA GLU A 65 -14.11 -7.46 5.09
C GLU A 65 -12.90 -8.25 5.61
N TRP A 66 -12.01 -8.65 4.70
CA TRP A 66 -10.75 -9.31 5.04
C TRP A 66 -9.89 -8.40 5.90
N LEU A 67 -9.61 -7.16 5.47
CA LEU A 67 -8.81 -6.22 6.26
C LEU A 67 -9.48 -5.87 7.60
N GLY A 68 -10.80 -5.67 7.59
CA GLY A 68 -11.61 -5.40 8.79
C GLY A 68 -11.65 -6.55 9.79
N SER A 69 -11.38 -7.79 9.35
CA SER A 69 -11.21 -8.94 10.25
C SER A 69 -9.87 -8.92 10.99
N LEU A 70 -8.86 -8.24 10.44
CA LEU A 70 -7.54 -8.10 11.05
C LEU A 70 -7.54 -6.97 12.07
N MET A 71 -8.12 -5.83 11.71
CA MET A 71 -8.11 -4.63 12.54
C MET A 71 -9.40 -3.82 12.38
N PRO A 72 -9.82 -3.08 13.42
CA PRO A 72 -11.00 -2.21 13.31
C PRO A 72 -10.79 -1.13 12.25
N LEU A 73 -11.81 -0.92 11.42
CA LEU A 73 -11.86 0.16 10.43
C LEU A 73 -12.96 1.16 10.80
N VAL A 74 -12.64 2.46 10.74
CA VAL A 74 -13.60 3.58 10.88
C VAL A 74 -14.03 4.14 9.53
N LEU A 75 -13.24 3.92 8.49
CA LEU A 75 -13.55 4.21 7.09
C LEU A 75 -13.04 3.06 6.23
N ALA A 76 -13.83 2.66 5.25
CA ALA A 76 -13.38 1.82 4.16
C ALA A 76 -14.25 2.12 2.94
N ASP A 77 -13.67 2.75 1.93
CA ASP A 77 -14.38 3.14 0.72
C ASP A 77 -13.58 2.73 -0.53
N ALA A 78 -14.31 2.30 -1.56
CA ALA A 78 -13.71 2.08 -2.87
C ALA A 78 -13.28 3.42 -3.48
N ILE A 79 -12.12 3.44 -4.13
CA ILE A 79 -11.61 4.65 -4.81
C ILE A 79 -12.31 4.79 -6.17
N PRO A 80 -13.06 5.89 -6.40
CA PRO A 80 -13.80 6.05 -7.65
C PRO A 80 -12.88 6.02 -8.88
N GLY A 81 -13.20 5.13 -9.83
CA GLY A 81 -12.44 4.98 -11.08
C GLY A 81 -11.24 4.04 -11.00
N LEU A 82 -10.96 3.45 -9.84
CA LEU A 82 -9.90 2.45 -9.64
C LEU A 82 -10.51 1.15 -9.09
N PRO A 83 -10.89 0.19 -9.96
CA PRO A 83 -11.38 -1.11 -9.52
C PRO A 83 -10.36 -1.82 -8.62
N GLY A 84 -10.83 -2.44 -7.55
CA GLY A 84 -9.97 -3.16 -6.61
C GLY A 84 -9.16 -2.27 -5.65
N ALA A 85 -9.27 -0.94 -5.75
CA ALA A 85 -8.58 -0.01 -4.86
C ALA A 85 -9.53 0.54 -3.79
N PHE A 86 -9.06 0.55 -2.54
CA PHE A 86 -9.80 0.98 -1.38
C PHE A 86 -8.93 1.88 -0.50
N ILE A 87 -9.53 2.94 0.04
CA ILE A 87 -8.95 3.72 1.13
C ILE A 87 -9.56 3.26 2.44
N CYS A 88 -8.71 2.88 3.40
CA CYS A 88 -9.11 2.36 4.69
C CYS A 88 -8.46 3.15 5.84
N LEU A 89 -9.22 3.38 6.91
CA LEU A 89 -8.75 4.07 8.12
C LEU A 89 -9.03 3.26 9.36
N THR A 90 -8.03 3.14 10.23
CA THR A 90 -8.21 2.60 11.57
C THR A 90 -8.61 3.70 12.57
N PRO A 91 -9.15 3.36 13.77
CA PRO A 91 -9.40 4.33 14.83
C PRO A 91 -8.17 5.16 15.22
N ASP A 92 -6.97 4.58 15.12
CA ASP A 92 -5.70 5.24 15.44
C ASP A 92 -5.13 6.06 14.26
N TRP A 93 -5.95 6.36 13.25
CA TRP A 93 -5.58 7.14 12.06
C TRP A 93 -4.42 6.54 11.26
N LEU A 94 -4.37 5.20 11.15
CA LEU A 94 -3.55 4.55 10.14
C LEU A 94 -4.30 4.60 8.82
N HIS A 95 -3.67 5.22 7.81
CA HIS A 95 -4.12 5.21 6.42
C HIS A 95 -3.57 3.97 5.72
N ILE A 96 -4.47 3.20 5.12
CA ILE A 96 -4.13 1.99 4.36
C ILE A 96 -4.80 2.10 3.00
N ASP A 97 -3.99 2.17 1.95
CA ASP A 97 -4.45 2.07 0.57
C ASP A 97 -4.34 0.60 0.16
N LEU A 98 -5.48 -0.09 0.10
CA LEU A 98 -5.56 -1.51 -0.22
C LEU A 98 -5.90 -1.68 -1.71
N ASN A 99 -4.99 -2.30 -2.45
CA ASN A 99 -5.12 -2.50 -3.89
C ASN A 99 -5.11 -3.99 -4.23
N LEU A 100 -6.20 -4.47 -4.83
CA LEU A 100 -6.29 -5.82 -5.39
C LEU A 100 -5.97 -5.79 -6.88
N HIS A 101 -5.13 -6.72 -7.31
CA HIS A 101 -4.74 -6.87 -8.70
C HIS A 101 -5.07 -8.27 -9.20
N SER A 102 -5.51 -8.37 -10.45
CA SER A 102 -5.37 -9.62 -11.18
C SER A 102 -3.91 -9.81 -11.59
N LEU A 103 -3.48 -11.07 -11.75
CA LEU A 103 -2.11 -11.38 -12.18
C LEU A 103 -1.77 -10.72 -13.53
N GLU A 104 -2.73 -10.66 -14.46
CA GLU A 104 -2.49 -10.12 -15.80
C GLU A 104 -2.26 -8.60 -15.80
N GLU A 105 -2.98 -7.86 -14.96
CA GLU A 105 -2.83 -6.40 -14.84
C GLU A 105 -1.48 -6.04 -14.24
N GLU A 106 -1.07 -6.77 -13.19
CA GLU A 106 0.18 -6.49 -12.47
C GLU A 106 1.42 -6.79 -13.31
N LEU A 107 1.43 -7.85 -14.12
CA LEU A 107 2.57 -8.19 -14.98
C LEU A 107 2.90 -7.11 -16.02
N ARG A 108 1.99 -6.14 -16.25
CA ARG A 108 2.20 -5.03 -17.18
C ARG A 108 2.84 -3.81 -16.52
N GLN A 109 2.99 -3.79 -15.20
CA GLN A 109 3.47 -2.61 -14.47
C GLN A 109 4.91 -2.77 -13.99
N GLU A 110 5.74 -1.76 -14.27
CA GLU A 110 7.06 -1.61 -13.66
C GLU A 110 6.99 -0.62 -12.51
N THR A 111 6.66 -1.11 -11.31
CA THR A 111 6.65 -0.30 -10.08
C THR A 111 7.81 -0.65 -9.16
N THR A 112 8.19 0.30 -8.31
CA THR A 112 9.12 0.04 -7.20
C THR A 112 8.32 -0.59 -6.07
N ARG A 113 8.72 -1.79 -5.65
CA ARG A 113 7.95 -2.60 -4.70
C ARG A 113 8.84 -3.26 -3.65
N GLN A 114 8.30 -3.35 -2.44
CA GLN A 114 8.87 -4.14 -1.36
C GLN A 114 8.01 -5.39 -1.16
N VAL A 115 8.45 -6.52 -1.72
CA VAL A 115 7.73 -7.79 -1.65
C VAL A 115 7.65 -8.28 -0.20
N LEU A 116 6.44 -8.62 0.24
CA LEU A 116 6.15 -9.20 1.55
C LEU A 116 6.02 -10.73 1.45
N VAL A 117 5.22 -11.17 0.48
CA VAL A 117 4.86 -12.56 0.22
C VAL A 117 4.84 -12.76 -1.28
N ASP A 118 5.40 -13.86 -1.76
CA ASP A 118 5.29 -14.30 -3.15
C ASP A 118 5.30 -15.82 -3.17
N LYS A 119 4.11 -16.43 -3.21
CA LYS A 119 3.95 -17.89 -3.06
C LYS A 119 4.36 -18.65 -4.33
N ASP A 120 4.33 -17.99 -5.48
CA ASP A 120 4.53 -18.63 -6.78
C ASP A 120 5.64 -17.98 -7.63
N ALA A 121 6.46 -17.13 -7.01
CA ALA A 121 7.50 -16.35 -7.68
C ALA A 121 6.94 -15.51 -8.86
N LEU A 122 5.77 -14.90 -8.64
CA LEU A 122 5.02 -14.10 -9.63
C LEU A 122 5.68 -12.75 -9.88
N ILE A 123 6.36 -12.20 -8.87
CA ILE A 123 6.89 -10.85 -8.91
C ILE A 123 8.35 -10.87 -9.39
N PRO A 124 8.67 -10.29 -10.55
CA PRO A 124 10.05 -10.17 -11.00
C PRO A 124 10.88 -9.37 -10.00
N SER A 125 12.07 -9.87 -9.67
CA SER A 125 13.00 -9.20 -8.76
C SER A 125 13.64 -7.97 -9.41
N THR A 126 12.88 -6.88 -9.60
CA THR A 126 13.42 -5.63 -10.13
C THR A 126 13.64 -4.64 -9.00
N SER A 127 14.88 -4.52 -8.53
CA SER A 127 15.31 -3.38 -7.72
C SER A 127 15.58 -2.21 -8.67
N LYS A 128 14.75 -1.17 -8.64
CA LYS A 128 15.10 0.13 -9.24
C LYS A 128 15.51 1.08 -8.13
N ALA A 129 16.60 1.82 -8.35
CA ALA A 129 17.05 2.87 -7.44
C ALA A 129 15.94 3.92 -7.29
N GLY A 130 15.65 4.31 -6.04
CA GLY A 130 14.53 5.17 -5.70
C GLY A 130 14.52 6.48 -6.50
N VAL A 131 13.36 6.81 -7.06
CA VAL A 131 13.09 8.14 -7.60
C VAL A 131 13.06 9.11 -6.42
N SER A 132 13.90 10.15 -6.46
CA SER A 132 13.89 11.24 -5.47
C SER A 132 12.47 11.75 -5.29
N PRO A 133 12.02 12.00 -4.04
CA PRO A 133 10.75 12.68 -3.81
C PRO A 133 10.67 13.94 -4.68
N GLY A 134 9.55 14.10 -5.40
CA GLY A 134 9.25 15.35 -6.07
C GLY A 134 9.18 16.47 -5.04
N ALA A 135 9.67 17.67 -5.38
CA ALA A 135 9.61 18.80 -4.45
C ALA A 135 8.14 19.07 -4.06
N PRO A 136 7.85 19.37 -2.78
CA PRO A 136 6.50 19.69 -2.35
C PRO A 136 5.93 20.84 -3.20
N PHE A 137 4.73 20.62 -3.72
CA PHE A 137 4.04 21.64 -4.52
C PHE A 137 3.39 22.67 -3.60
N PHE A 138 4.07 23.80 -3.42
CA PHE A 138 3.46 24.97 -2.80
C PHE A 138 2.85 25.87 -3.88
N ARG A 139 1.52 26.03 -3.86
CA ARG A 139 0.84 27.00 -4.73
C ARG A 139 1.33 28.40 -4.36
N ARG A 140 2.13 29.02 -5.23
CA ARG A 140 2.64 30.39 -5.01
C ARG A 140 1.44 31.34 -4.79
N SER A 141 1.41 32.01 -3.65
CA SER A 141 0.46 33.09 -3.39
C SER A 141 0.70 34.20 -4.42
N ARG A 142 -0.35 34.59 -5.17
CA ARG A 142 -0.28 35.77 -6.02
C ARG A 142 0.06 36.99 -5.15
N PRO A 143 1.01 37.87 -5.53
CA PRO A 143 1.19 39.12 -4.82
C PRO A 143 -0.12 39.91 -4.87
N LYS A 144 -0.53 40.48 -3.73
CA LYS A 144 -1.67 41.38 -3.67
C LYS A 144 -1.36 42.58 -4.56
N SER A 145 -2.11 42.76 -5.64
CA SER A 145 -2.11 44.01 -6.39
C SER A 145 -2.58 45.11 -5.44
N SER A 146 -1.70 46.05 -5.10
CA SER A 146 -2.10 47.29 -4.44
C SER A 146 -2.97 48.08 -5.42
N CYS A 147 -4.26 48.24 -5.11
CA CYS A 147 -5.08 49.24 -5.76
C CYS A 147 -4.48 50.61 -5.39
N ILE A 148 -4.11 51.38 -6.42
CA ILE A 148 -3.85 52.82 -6.35
C ILE A 148 -5.12 53.50 -6.83
#